data_AF-A0AAD2FU41-F1
#
_entry.id   AF-A0AAD2FU41-F1
#
_cell.length_a   1.000
_cell.length_b   1.000
_cell.length_c   1.000
_cell.angle_alpha   90.00
_cell.angle_beta   90.00
_cell.angle_gamma   90.00
#
_symmetry.space_group_name_H-M   'P 1'
#
loop_
_entity.id
_entity.type
_entity.pdbx_description
1 polymer ?
#
loop_
_entity_poly.entity_id
_entity_poly.type
_entity_poly.pdbx_seq_one_letter_code
_entity_poly.pdbx_strand_id
1 'polypeptide(L)'
;MSWKDEMMNAMNEESFFDCHLIGSDGVEVPCVKVFLATQSEYFKTLLFGEFKEQESGRCNLNYPSNIIRVVVKFCHSGDMDLNLILDAVGLRETEINRLVELRDAGRYFQLDEVVAGAEKVIGNVVFRNRDVKCACVVLAELISRGEDEGPFWDVFFRYVIENPMPCFCPDYKFQGSTSVASFHPTPHLLARVLEGIDNNNVIVQCIKSWATQETNIYRTSTETEQEPLKAISKRVDLKSLSTLQLSKIQPCSFFPADRILEAFVYHGSLSEDPVPILDLTSVIYVSLAGEEGLEGFYQPHPYRDNHFFKRGEHEGVLCEYEISFNPVDNRWSISVYTEKKLGHSEHLLQARKSSLLYRTSTSSSEDVPFNDWGCLEGTEPAPFVTTLCRWTVHKRCSSFRFGSADTIPNATEHASSGSSFGTSFFAPPFVRTGPSVAGFVFSAAAAAPLPSYSFGN
;
A
#
# COMPACT_ATOMS: atom_id res chain seq x y z
N MET A 1 -48.37 -19.02 -16.85
CA MET A 1 -46.92 -19.28 -16.96
C MET A 1 -46.55 -19.03 -18.41
N SER A 2 -45.49 -18.28 -18.69
CA SER A 2 -45.06 -18.11 -20.09
C SER A 2 -44.45 -19.42 -20.57
N TRP A 3 -44.62 -19.79 -21.84
CA TRP A 3 -43.94 -20.97 -22.42
C TRP A 3 -42.42 -20.86 -22.28
N LYS A 4 -41.88 -19.63 -22.19
CA LYS A 4 -40.47 -19.38 -21.87
C LYS A 4 -40.11 -19.89 -20.49
N ASP A 5 -40.93 -19.64 -19.48
CA ASP A 5 -40.69 -20.09 -18.11
C ASP A 5 -40.76 -21.62 -18.02
N GLU A 6 -41.71 -22.23 -18.74
CA GLU A 6 -41.82 -23.69 -18.84
C GLU A 6 -40.60 -24.30 -19.54
N MET A 7 -40.12 -23.69 -20.63
CA MET A 7 -38.90 -24.12 -21.31
C MET A 7 -37.66 -23.95 -20.41
N MET A 8 -37.53 -22.83 -19.69
CA MET A 8 -36.45 -22.60 -18.73
C MET A 8 -36.49 -23.61 -17.57
N ASN A 9 -37.67 -23.98 -17.10
CA ASN A 9 -37.83 -25.01 -16.07
C ASN A 9 -37.47 -26.41 -16.60
N ALA A 10 -37.92 -26.77 -17.80
CA ALA A 10 -37.57 -28.03 -18.43
C ALA A 10 -36.06 -28.13 -18.70
N MET A 11 -35.41 -27.02 -19.03
CA MET A 11 -33.95 -26.97 -19.19
C MET A 11 -33.17 -27.18 -17.88
N ASN A 12 -33.82 -27.14 -16.72
CA ASN A 12 -33.16 -27.54 -15.48
C ASN A 12 -33.20 -29.06 -15.25
N GLU A 13 -33.92 -29.82 -16.09
CA GLU A 13 -33.91 -31.28 -16.02
C GLU A 13 -32.64 -31.83 -16.69
N GLU A 14 -31.93 -32.71 -15.96
CA GLU A 14 -30.66 -33.29 -16.41
C GLU A 14 -30.77 -34.10 -17.72
N SER A 15 -31.99 -34.54 -18.07
CA SER A 15 -32.31 -35.30 -19.27
C SER A 15 -32.10 -34.53 -20.57
N PHE A 16 -32.11 -33.19 -20.54
CA PHE A 16 -31.98 -32.35 -21.73
C PHE A 16 -30.55 -31.87 -22.01
N PHE A 17 -29.59 -32.12 -21.11
CA PHE A 17 -28.21 -31.70 -21.31
C PHE A 17 -27.49 -32.63 -22.30
N ASP A 18 -27.04 -32.07 -23.42
CA ASP A 18 -26.32 -32.77 -24.49
C ASP A 18 -24.82 -32.40 -24.55
N CYS A 19 -24.37 -31.51 -23.65
CA CYS A 19 -22.97 -31.10 -23.53
C CYS A 19 -22.61 -30.70 -22.09
N HIS A 20 -21.34 -30.90 -21.72
CA HIS A 20 -20.78 -30.51 -20.43
C HIS A 20 -19.54 -29.64 -20.68
N LEU A 21 -19.56 -28.41 -20.16
CA LEU A 21 -18.39 -27.53 -20.16
C LEU A 21 -17.61 -27.74 -18.87
N ILE A 22 -16.34 -28.09 -18.96
CA ILE A 22 -15.48 -28.38 -17.80
C ILE A 22 -14.63 -27.15 -17.54
N GLY A 23 -14.77 -26.56 -16.35
CA GLY A 23 -13.98 -25.41 -15.95
C GLY A 23 -12.53 -25.74 -15.61
N SER A 24 -11.71 -24.71 -15.42
CA SER A 24 -10.32 -24.83 -14.96
C SER A 24 -10.21 -25.38 -13.53
N ASP A 25 -11.30 -25.35 -12.77
CA ASP A 25 -11.49 -25.99 -11.47
C ASP A 25 -11.92 -27.46 -11.57
N GLY A 26 -12.05 -28.01 -12.78
CA GLY A 26 -12.47 -29.39 -13.04
C GLY A 26 -13.97 -29.65 -12.81
N VAL A 27 -14.74 -28.61 -12.49
CA VAL A 27 -16.18 -28.72 -12.25
C VAL A 27 -16.92 -28.67 -13.58
N GLU A 28 -17.85 -29.61 -13.76
CA GLU A 28 -18.67 -29.68 -14.95
C GLU A 28 -19.89 -28.76 -14.84
N VAL A 29 -20.15 -28.03 -15.92
CA VAL A 29 -21.31 -27.17 -16.11
C VAL A 29 -22.14 -27.78 -17.23
N PRO A 30 -23.25 -28.46 -16.91
CA PRO A 30 -24.11 -29.03 -17.92
C PRO A 30 -24.84 -27.93 -18.70
N CYS A 31 -25.06 -28.16 -19.99
CA CYS A 31 -25.66 -27.18 -20.89
C CYS A 31 -26.30 -27.85 -22.11
N VAL A 32 -26.99 -27.05 -22.91
CA VAL A 32 -27.62 -27.49 -24.16
C VAL A 32 -26.94 -26.81 -25.36
N LYS A 33 -26.35 -27.58 -26.27
CA LYS A 33 -25.50 -27.11 -27.38
C LYS A 33 -26.18 -26.04 -28.23
N VAL A 34 -27.47 -26.22 -28.53
CA VAL A 34 -28.21 -25.32 -29.41
C VAL A 34 -28.26 -23.88 -28.88
N PHE A 35 -28.40 -23.69 -27.56
CA PHE A 35 -28.47 -22.34 -26.96
C PHE A 35 -27.12 -21.65 -26.95
N LEU A 36 -26.03 -22.39 -26.73
CA LEU A 36 -24.69 -21.83 -26.82
C LEU A 36 -24.37 -21.39 -28.25
N ALA A 37 -24.69 -22.25 -29.23
CA ALA A 37 -24.40 -21.99 -30.63
C ALA A 37 -25.26 -20.88 -31.25
N THR A 38 -26.47 -20.63 -30.75
CA THR A 38 -27.31 -19.52 -31.23
C THR A 38 -26.81 -18.16 -30.74
N GLN A 39 -26.09 -18.12 -29.61
CA GLN A 39 -25.62 -16.87 -28.99
C GLN A 39 -24.15 -16.57 -29.30
N SER A 40 -23.37 -17.57 -29.68
CA SER A 40 -21.92 -17.44 -29.89
C SER A 40 -21.47 -18.24 -31.11
N GLU A 41 -20.81 -17.55 -32.06
CA GLU A 41 -20.22 -18.21 -33.22
C GLU A 41 -19.03 -19.12 -32.82
N TYR A 42 -18.33 -18.77 -31.73
CA TYR A 42 -17.32 -19.65 -31.12
C TYR A 42 -17.93 -20.99 -30.72
N PHE A 43 -19.02 -20.99 -29.94
CA PHE A 43 -19.66 -22.24 -29.53
C PHE A 43 -20.30 -23.00 -30.69
N LYS A 44 -20.86 -22.29 -31.68
CA LYS A 44 -21.36 -22.92 -32.90
C LYS A 44 -20.26 -23.69 -33.64
N THR A 45 -19.11 -23.07 -33.80
CA THR A 45 -17.93 -23.69 -34.43
C THR A 45 -17.41 -24.87 -33.60
N LEU A 46 -17.30 -24.70 -32.29
CA LEU A 46 -16.80 -25.73 -31.38
C LEU A 46 -17.73 -26.97 -31.29
N LEU A 47 -19.04 -26.76 -31.24
CA LEU A 47 -20.02 -27.80 -30.92
C LEU A 47 -20.66 -28.45 -32.15
N PHE A 48 -20.65 -27.76 -33.30
CA PHE A 48 -21.21 -28.26 -34.56
C PHE A 48 -20.20 -28.31 -35.72
N GLY A 49 -18.96 -27.85 -35.50
CA GLY A 49 -17.85 -28.04 -36.43
C GLY A 49 -17.16 -29.39 -36.27
N GLU A 50 -16.09 -29.61 -37.02
CA GLU A 50 -15.35 -30.88 -37.09
C GLU A 50 -14.31 -31.03 -35.96
N PHE A 51 -14.69 -30.70 -34.72
CA PHE A 51 -13.82 -30.77 -33.54
C PHE A 51 -14.08 -32.05 -32.73
N LYS A 52 -13.06 -32.56 -32.03
CA LYS A 52 -13.19 -33.78 -31.20
C LYS A 52 -14.21 -33.61 -30.07
N GLU A 53 -14.36 -32.38 -29.60
CA GLU A 53 -15.30 -31.93 -28.59
C GLU A 53 -16.76 -32.16 -29.00
N GLN A 54 -17.05 -32.17 -30.31
CA GLN A 54 -18.38 -32.50 -30.84
C GLN A 54 -18.80 -33.92 -30.46
N GLU A 55 -17.89 -34.89 -30.64
CA GLU A 55 -18.13 -36.32 -30.40
C GLU A 55 -18.20 -36.66 -28.92
N SER A 56 -17.33 -36.04 -28.09
CA SER A 56 -17.28 -36.33 -26.66
C SER A 56 -18.45 -35.72 -25.88
N GLY A 57 -19.02 -34.62 -26.38
CA GLY A 57 -19.97 -33.79 -25.63
C GLY A 57 -19.35 -33.14 -24.39
N ARG A 58 -18.02 -33.12 -24.27
CA ARG A 58 -17.29 -32.58 -23.12
C ARG A 58 -16.20 -31.62 -23.62
N CYS A 59 -16.31 -30.36 -23.21
CA CYS A 59 -15.40 -29.30 -23.64
C CYS A 59 -14.63 -28.74 -22.44
N ASN A 60 -13.30 -28.85 -22.43
CA ASN A 60 -12.48 -28.24 -21.37
C ASN A 60 -12.23 -26.76 -21.69
N LEU A 61 -12.53 -25.88 -20.75
CA LEU A 61 -12.38 -24.43 -20.87
C LEU A 61 -11.44 -23.90 -19.79
N ASN A 62 -10.62 -22.91 -20.11
CA ASN A 62 -9.67 -22.32 -19.18
C ASN A 62 -10.29 -21.23 -18.28
N TYR A 63 -11.55 -21.42 -17.89
CA TYR A 63 -12.29 -20.51 -17.03
C TYR A 63 -12.89 -21.27 -15.83
N PRO A 64 -12.98 -20.67 -14.65
CA PRO A 64 -13.63 -21.30 -13.51
C PRO A 64 -15.11 -21.56 -13.77
N SER A 65 -15.65 -22.59 -13.12
CA SER A 65 -17.03 -23.01 -13.37
C SER A 65 -18.07 -21.93 -13.04
N ASN A 66 -17.84 -21.03 -12.09
CA ASN A 66 -18.79 -19.95 -11.80
C ASN A 66 -18.89 -18.94 -12.96
N ILE A 67 -17.79 -18.61 -13.62
CA ILE A 67 -17.77 -17.77 -14.83
C ILE A 67 -18.51 -18.46 -15.97
N ILE A 68 -18.23 -19.76 -16.18
CA ILE A 68 -18.90 -20.57 -17.20
C ILE A 68 -20.40 -20.63 -16.93
N ARG A 69 -20.83 -20.79 -15.68
CA ARG A 69 -22.27 -20.79 -15.31
C ARG A 69 -22.95 -19.46 -15.65
N VAL A 70 -22.29 -18.32 -15.44
CA VAL A 70 -22.83 -17.01 -15.85
C VAL A 70 -22.99 -16.94 -17.36
N VAL A 71 -21.99 -17.40 -18.14
CA VAL A 71 -22.04 -17.43 -19.60
C VAL A 71 -23.14 -18.36 -20.11
N VAL A 72 -23.24 -19.57 -19.59
CA VAL A 72 -24.27 -20.54 -19.95
C VAL A 72 -25.66 -19.97 -19.66
N LYS A 73 -25.86 -19.40 -18.47
CA LYS A 73 -27.14 -18.78 -18.09
C LYS A 73 -27.49 -17.60 -19.00
N PHE A 74 -26.52 -16.75 -19.33
CA PHE A 74 -26.70 -15.70 -20.32
C PHE A 74 -27.14 -16.26 -21.68
N CYS A 75 -26.53 -17.34 -22.17
CA CYS A 75 -26.94 -17.93 -23.44
C CYS A 75 -28.38 -18.50 -23.42
N HIS A 76 -28.85 -18.95 -22.24
CA HIS A 76 -30.21 -19.46 -22.08
C HIS A 76 -31.27 -18.36 -21.93
N SER A 77 -31.03 -17.36 -21.08
CA SER A 77 -32.04 -16.35 -20.72
C SER A 77 -31.83 -14.97 -21.34
N GLY A 78 -30.63 -14.67 -21.85
CA GLY A 78 -30.19 -13.33 -22.21
C GLY A 78 -29.79 -12.46 -21.00
N ASP A 79 -29.83 -13.00 -19.79
CA ASP A 79 -29.54 -12.28 -18.55
C ASP A 79 -28.31 -12.88 -17.83
N MET A 80 -27.41 -12.02 -17.35
CA MET A 80 -26.26 -12.45 -16.54
C MET A 80 -26.65 -12.59 -15.06
N ASP A 81 -26.40 -13.76 -14.48
CA ASP A 81 -26.61 -13.97 -13.04
C ASP A 81 -25.35 -13.68 -12.23
N LEU A 82 -25.14 -12.39 -11.96
CA LEU A 82 -23.96 -11.92 -11.24
C LEU A 82 -23.90 -12.39 -9.78
N ASN A 83 -24.97 -12.96 -9.23
CA ASN A 83 -24.95 -13.55 -7.87
C ASN A 83 -24.04 -14.78 -7.78
N LEU A 84 -23.66 -15.37 -8.93
CA LEU A 84 -22.67 -16.45 -8.99
C LEU A 84 -21.22 -15.95 -8.81
N ILE A 85 -21.01 -14.64 -8.91
CA ILE A 85 -19.71 -13.98 -8.78
C ILE A 85 -19.67 -13.09 -7.54
N LEU A 86 -20.73 -12.31 -7.31
CA LEU A 86 -20.78 -11.28 -6.30
C LEU A 86 -21.44 -11.83 -5.03
N ASP A 87 -20.74 -11.76 -3.89
CA ASP A 87 -21.35 -12.00 -2.59
C ASP A 87 -22.14 -10.76 -2.13
N ALA A 88 -23.14 -10.96 -1.26
CA ALA A 88 -24.00 -9.89 -0.77
C ALA A 88 -23.29 -8.85 0.13
N VAL A 89 -22.05 -9.12 0.56
CA VAL A 89 -21.35 -8.37 1.62
C VAL A 89 -20.15 -7.61 1.05
N GLY A 90 -20.45 -6.54 0.30
CA GLY A 90 -19.42 -5.67 -0.28
C GLY A 90 -18.55 -6.36 -1.32
N LEU A 91 -17.74 -5.58 -2.05
CA LEU A 91 -16.89 -6.12 -3.10
C LEU A 91 -15.48 -6.37 -2.61
N ARG A 92 -15.07 -7.62 -2.69
CA ARG A 92 -13.71 -8.09 -2.39
C ARG A 92 -12.87 -8.12 -3.65
N GLU A 93 -11.55 -8.10 -3.46
CA GLU A 93 -10.57 -8.21 -4.55
C GLU A 93 -10.84 -9.41 -5.46
N THR A 94 -11.19 -10.56 -4.88
CA THR A 94 -11.51 -11.78 -5.63
C THR A 94 -12.69 -11.61 -6.57
N GLU A 95 -13.70 -10.83 -6.19
CA GLU A 95 -14.91 -10.63 -6.98
C GLU A 95 -14.66 -9.68 -8.15
N ILE A 96 -13.82 -8.66 -7.93
CA ILE A 96 -13.34 -7.77 -8.99
C ILE A 96 -12.54 -8.57 -10.02
N ASN A 97 -11.62 -9.43 -9.56
CA ASN A 97 -10.87 -10.30 -10.45
C ASN A 97 -11.82 -11.16 -11.29
N ARG A 98 -12.79 -11.84 -10.64
CA ARG A 98 -13.81 -12.64 -11.34
C ARG A 98 -14.65 -11.85 -12.34
N LEU A 99 -14.96 -10.58 -12.09
CA LEU A 99 -15.64 -9.72 -13.08
C LEU A 99 -14.74 -9.42 -14.29
N VAL A 100 -13.44 -9.20 -14.08
CA VAL A 100 -12.47 -9.06 -15.18
C VAL A 100 -12.32 -10.39 -15.93
N GLU A 101 -12.32 -11.53 -15.24
CA GLU A 101 -12.33 -12.85 -15.90
C GLU A 101 -13.62 -13.07 -16.72
N LEU A 102 -14.78 -12.62 -16.22
CA LEU A 102 -16.05 -12.70 -16.96
C LEU A 102 -16.00 -11.85 -18.24
N ARG A 103 -15.43 -10.65 -18.16
CA ARG A 103 -15.20 -9.80 -19.33
C ARG A 103 -14.30 -10.49 -20.35
N ASP A 104 -13.20 -11.06 -19.91
CA ASP A 104 -12.27 -11.82 -20.77
C ASP A 104 -12.96 -13.04 -21.41
N ALA A 105 -13.71 -13.81 -20.62
CA ALA A 105 -14.52 -14.93 -21.12
C ALA A 105 -15.52 -14.47 -22.18
N GLY A 106 -16.20 -13.33 -21.95
CA GLY A 106 -17.11 -12.73 -22.92
C GLY A 106 -16.42 -12.44 -24.26
N ARG A 107 -15.19 -11.92 -24.24
CA ARG A 107 -14.41 -11.69 -25.48
C ARG A 107 -14.01 -13.00 -26.14
N TYR A 108 -13.48 -13.94 -25.37
CA TYR A 108 -13.05 -15.24 -25.87
C TYR A 108 -14.20 -16.00 -26.54
N PHE A 109 -15.41 -15.96 -25.95
CA PHE A 109 -16.61 -16.58 -26.49
C PHE A 109 -17.38 -15.71 -27.49
N GLN A 110 -16.89 -14.51 -27.84
CA GLN A 110 -17.54 -13.58 -28.77
C GLN A 110 -18.98 -13.19 -28.34
N LEU A 111 -19.13 -12.85 -27.06
CA LEU A 111 -20.39 -12.45 -26.42
C LEU A 111 -20.30 -10.97 -25.98
N ASP A 112 -20.47 -10.05 -26.93
CA ASP A 112 -20.28 -8.61 -26.71
C ASP A 112 -21.16 -8.03 -25.57
N GLU A 113 -22.37 -8.56 -25.40
CA GLU A 113 -23.28 -8.14 -24.33
C GLU A 113 -22.78 -8.54 -22.93
N VAL A 114 -22.09 -9.69 -22.83
CA VAL A 114 -21.44 -10.12 -21.58
C VAL A 114 -20.25 -9.21 -21.26
N VAL A 115 -19.47 -8.84 -22.28
CA VAL A 115 -18.36 -7.88 -22.15
C VAL A 115 -18.88 -6.54 -21.64
N ALA A 116 -19.84 -5.93 -22.35
CA ALA A 116 -20.42 -4.65 -21.98
C ALA A 116 -21.09 -4.69 -20.59
N GLY A 117 -21.74 -5.81 -20.27
CA GLY A 117 -22.34 -6.10 -18.98
C GLY A 117 -21.33 -6.10 -17.83
N ALA A 118 -20.25 -6.88 -17.98
CA ALA A 118 -19.17 -6.95 -17.00
C ALA A 118 -18.48 -5.58 -16.83
N GLU A 119 -18.14 -4.90 -17.93
CA GLU A 119 -17.51 -3.58 -17.90
C GLU A 119 -18.38 -2.54 -17.18
N LYS A 120 -19.70 -2.54 -17.45
CA LYS A 120 -20.66 -1.67 -16.77
C LYS A 120 -20.73 -1.94 -15.28
N VAL A 121 -20.67 -3.20 -14.85
CA VAL A 121 -20.68 -3.57 -13.43
C VAL A 121 -19.40 -3.11 -12.77
N ILE A 122 -18.22 -3.42 -13.35
CA ILE A 122 -16.91 -3.00 -12.84
C ILE A 122 -16.87 -1.46 -12.70
N GLY A 123 -17.25 -0.72 -13.74
CA GLY A 123 -17.29 0.74 -13.71
C GLY A 123 -18.23 1.28 -12.63
N ASN A 124 -19.45 0.73 -12.52
CA ASN A 124 -20.39 1.15 -11.46
C ASN A 124 -19.80 0.91 -10.07
N VAL A 125 -19.16 -0.22 -9.85
CA VAL A 125 -18.54 -0.58 -8.57
C VAL A 125 -17.44 0.40 -8.20
N VAL A 126 -16.47 0.58 -9.11
CA VAL A 126 -15.29 1.41 -8.85
C VAL A 126 -15.68 2.87 -8.66
N PHE A 127 -16.51 3.43 -9.55
CA PHE A 127 -16.84 4.85 -9.54
C PHE A 127 -17.91 5.23 -8.52
N ARG A 128 -18.90 4.38 -8.22
CA ARG A 128 -19.93 4.71 -7.22
C ARG A 128 -19.39 4.65 -5.80
N ASN A 129 -18.56 3.65 -5.50
CA ASN A 129 -17.98 3.50 -4.17
C ASN A 129 -16.81 4.46 -3.93
N ARG A 130 -16.35 5.16 -4.99
CA ARG A 130 -15.13 5.99 -4.98
C ARG A 130 -13.93 5.22 -4.43
N ASP A 131 -13.92 3.91 -4.64
CA ASP A 131 -12.87 3.04 -4.12
C ASP A 131 -11.76 2.94 -5.17
N VAL A 132 -10.78 3.82 -5.02
CA VAL A 132 -9.64 3.88 -5.94
C VAL A 132 -8.76 2.63 -5.85
N LYS A 133 -8.84 1.85 -4.76
CA LYS A 133 -8.11 0.58 -4.64
C LYS A 133 -8.70 -0.47 -5.57
N CYS A 134 -10.02 -0.51 -5.72
CA CYS A 134 -10.70 -1.37 -6.68
C CYS A 134 -10.22 -1.09 -8.11
N ALA A 135 -9.96 0.16 -8.46
CA ALA A 135 -9.39 0.51 -9.77
C ALA A 135 -8.00 -0.09 -9.96
N CYS A 136 -7.13 -0.05 -8.93
CA CYS A 136 -5.83 -0.69 -9.00
C CYS A 136 -5.90 -2.20 -9.14
N VAL A 137 -6.86 -2.87 -8.50
CA VAL A 137 -7.11 -4.30 -8.67
C VAL A 137 -7.47 -4.62 -10.12
N VAL A 138 -8.39 -3.83 -10.71
CA VAL A 138 -8.75 -3.98 -12.13
C VAL A 138 -7.52 -3.82 -13.02
N LEU A 139 -6.70 -2.80 -12.82
CA LEU A 139 -5.48 -2.59 -13.61
C LEU A 139 -4.45 -3.72 -13.42
N ALA A 140 -4.27 -4.22 -12.20
CA ALA A 140 -3.37 -5.35 -11.95
C ALA A 140 -3.80 -6.60 -12.72
N GLU A 141 -5.12 -6.89 -12.72
CA GLU A 141 -5.68 -8.03 -13.44
C GLU A 141 -5.69 -7.83 -14.96
N LEU A 142 -5.82 -6.60 -15.46
CA LEU A 142 -5.66 -6.32 -16.88
C LEU A 142 -4.20 -6.52 -17.34
N ILE A 143 -3.21 -6.08 -16.55
CA ILE A 143 -1.79 -6.33 -16.83
C ILE A 143 -1.50 -7.84 -16.85
N SER A 144 -2.03 -8.61 -15.90
CA SER A 144 -1.78 -10.06 -15.82
C SER A 144 -2.27 -10.81 -17.06
N ARG A 145 -3.22 -10.20 -17.79
CA ARG A 145 -3.81 -10.70 -19.04
C ARG A 145 -3.18 -10.10 -20.31
N GLY A 146 -2.21 -9.20 -20.16
CA GLY A 146 -1.59 -8.50 -21.30
C GLY A 146 -2.48 -7.43 -21.92
N GLU A 147 -3.41 -6.86 -21.15
CA GLU A 147 -4.29 -5.77 -21.56
C GLU A 147 -3.91 -4.44 -20.89
N ASP A 148 -2.66 -4.03 -21.00
CA ASP A 148 -2.15 -2.77 -20.43
C ASP A 148 -2.39 -1.55 -21.33
N GLU A 149 -3.30 -1.67 -22.30
CA GLU A 149 -3.69 -0.62 -23.25
C GLU A 149 -5.20 -0.71 -23.60
N GLY A 150 -5.74 0.37 -24.18
CA GLY A 150 -7.09 0.42 -24.72
C GLY A 150 -8.11 1.19 -23.87
N PRO A 151 -9.35 1.39 -24.37
CA PRO A 151 -10.28 2.34 -23.77
C PRO A 151 -10.73 1.95 -22.36
N PHE A 152 -10.86 0.65 -22.09
CA PHE A 152 -11.22 0.16 -20.76
C PHE A 152 -10.07 0.40 -19.77
N TRP A 153 -8.82 0.09 -20.16
CA TRP A 153 -7.62 0.38 -19.40
C TRP A 153 -7.50 1.89 -19.10
N ASP A 154 -7.59 2.73 -20.13
CA ASP A 154 -7.39 4.18 -20.04
C ASP A 154 -8.31 4.84 -19.01
N VAL A 155 -9.54 4.35 -18.89
CA VAL A 155 -10.53 4.87 -17.95
C VAL A 155 -10.09 4.65 -16.49
N PHE A 156 -9.64 3.43 -16.14
CA PHE A 156 -9.16 3.15 -14.79
C PHE A 156 -7.78 3.74 -14.54
N PHE A 157 -6.91 3.71 -15.55
CA PHE A 157 -5.55 4.25 -15.46
C PHE A 157 -5.58 5.75 -15.18
N ARG A 158 -6.42 6.51 -15.90
CA ARG A 158 -6.63 7.94 -15.65
C ARG A 158 -7.18 8.19 -14.25
N TYR A 159 -8.17 7.40 -13.82
CA TYR A 159 -8.77 7.55 -12.49
C TYR A 159 -7.74 7.35 -11.36
N VAL A 160 -6.81 6.41 -11.53
CA VAL A 160 -5.70 6.16 -10.60
C VAL A 160 -4.64 7.26 -10.65
N ILE A 161 -4.27 7.75 -11.84
CA ILE A 161 -3.32 8.87 -12.00
C ILE A 161 -3.84 10.16 -11.34
N GLU A 162 -5.14 10.41 -11.42
CA GLU A 162 -5.76 11.57 -10.76
C GLU A 162 -5.79 11.42 -9.23
N ASN A 163 -5.70 10.19 -8.71
CA ASN A 163 -5.84 9.88 -7.28
C ASN A 163 -4.80 8.87 -6.76
N PRO A 164 -3.48 9.09 -6.93
CA PRO A 164 -2.46 8.07 -6.68
C PRO A 164 -2.19 7.85 -5.18
N MET A 165 -2.39 8.89 -4.36
CA MET A 165 -2.15 8.80 -2.92
C MET A 165 -3.13 7.81 -2.23
N PRO A 166 -4.46 7.89 -2.42
CA PRO A 166 -5.39 6.86 -1.94
C PRO A 166 -5.09 5.42 -2.41
N CYS A 167 -4.51 5.27 -3.60
CA CYS A 167 -4.18 3.97 -4.18
C CYS A 167 -2.99 3.29 -3.50
N PHE A 168 -1.92 4.06 -3.26
CA PHE A 168 -0.61 3.49 -2.92
C PHE A 168 -0.13 3.85 -1.53
N CYS A 169 -0.77 4.79 -0.83
CA CYS A 169 -0.37 5.25 0.52
C CYS A 169 -1.45 4.87 1.55
N PRO A 170 -1.28 3.78 2.32
CA PRO A 170 -2.29 3.25 3.25
C PRO A 170 -2.50 4.19 4.44
N ASP A 171 -1.49 4.96 4.83
CA ASP A 171 -1.58 5.98 5.88
C ASP A 171 -2.38 7.22 5.46
N TYR A 172 -2.73 7.32 4.17
CA TYR A 172 -3.58 8.39 3.69
C TYR A 172 -5.00 8.16 4.21
N LYS A 173 -5.40 8.96 5.21
CA LYS A 173 -6.72 8.92 5.84
C LYS A 173 -7.82 9.28 4.83
N PHE A 174 -8.18 8.34 3.97
CA PHE A 174 -9.35 8.46 3.12
C PHE A 174 -10.57 8.04 3.94
N GLN A 175 -11.37 9.02 4.35
CA GLN A 175 -12.61 8.77 5.08
C GLN A 175 -13.57 7.99 4.16
N GLY A 176 -13.84 6.72 4.48
CA GLY A 176 -14.94 5.96 3.89
C GLY A 176 -14.62 4.64 3.18
N SER A 177 -13.36 4.21 3.09
CA SER A 177 -13.01 2.94 2.40
C SER A 177 -12.94 1.77 3.40
N THR A 178 -13.92 0.86 3.36
CA THR A 178 -14.01 -0.31 4.25
C THR A 178 -13.68 -1.67 3.63
N SER A 179 -13.55 -1.83 2.29
CA SER A 179 -13.65 -3.20 1.71
C SER A 179 -12.37 -3.83 1.14
N VAL A 180 -11.32 -3.10 0.77
CA VAL A 180 -10.09 -3.71 0.20
C VAL A 180 -8.89 -3.49 1.10
N ALA A 181 -8.74 -4.37 2.10
CA ALA A 181 -7.78 -4.21 3.18
C ALA A 181 -6.31 -4.49 2.81
N SER A 182 -6.01 -5.14 1.67
CA SER A 182 -4.66 -5.67 1.42
C SER A 182 -4.19 -5.67 -0.03
N PHE A 183 -4.72 -4.79 -0.89
CA PHE A 183 -4.20 -4.72 -2.26
C PHE A 183 -2.76 -4.20 -2.24
N HIS A 184 -1.84 -4.98 -2.83
CA HIS A 184 -0.44 -4.63 -2.99
C HIS A 184 -0.11 -4.55 -4.47
N PRO A 185 0.13 -3.34 -5.03
CA PRO A 185 0.41 -3.19 -6.44
C PRO A 185 1.72 -3.88 -6.80
N THR A 186 1.76 -4.51 -7.97
CA THR A 186 3.01 -5.01 -8.54
C THR A 186 3.95 -3.83 -8.85
N PRO A 187 5.28 -4.02 -8.78
CA PRO A 187 6.25 -3.00 -9.17
C PRO A 187 5.98 -2.41 -10.56
N HIS A 188 5.55 -3.26 -11.49
CA HIS A 188 5.24 -2.87 -12.86
C HIS A 188 4.03 -1.93 -12.94
N LEU A 189 2.92 -2.27 -12.27
CA LEU A 189 1.75 -1.40 -12.22
C LEU A 189 2.08 -0.05 -11.58
N LEU A 190 2.79 -0.08 -10.44
CA LEU A 190 3.18 1.14 -9.75
C LEU A 190 4.07 2.00 -10.65
N ALA A 191 5.07 1.40 -11.32
CA ALA A 191 5.94 2.12 -12.24
C ALA A 191 5.15 2.78 -13.37
N ARG A 192 4.26 2.03 -14.04
CA ARG A 192 3.41 2.55 -15.12
C ARG A 192 2.58 3.75 -14.68
N VAL A 193 1.97 3.69 -13.49
CA VAL A 193 1.16 4.80 -12.98
C VAL A 193 2.03 6.01 -12.64
N LEU A 194 3.19 5.81 -12.02
CA LEU A 194 4.09 6.89 -11.63
C LEU A 194 4.72 7.60 -12.82
N GLU A 195 4.83 6.96 -13.98
CA GLU A 195 5.26 7.61 -15.23
C GLU A 195 4.26 8.67 -15.73
N GLY A 196 2.99 8.56 -15.37
CA GLY A 196 1.95 9.54 -15.71
C GLY A 196 1.80 10.67 -14.69
N ILE A 197 2.65 10.75 -13.66
CA ILE A 197 2.54 11.71 -12.56
C ILE A 197 3.72 12.69 -12.60
N ASP A 198 3.43 13.98 -12.69
CA ASP A 198 4.47 15.03 -12.71
C ASP A 198 4.95 15.46 -11.31
N ASN A 199 4.16 15.17 -10.27
CA ASN A 199 4.45 15.66 -8.93
C ASN A 199 5.49 14.77 -8.22
N ASN A 200 6.74 15.22 -8.17
CA ASN A 200 7.85 14.54 -7.51
C ASN A 200 7.55 14.10 -6.06
N ASN A 201 6.83 14.91 -5.28
CA ASN A 201 6.50 14.55 -3.91
C ASN A 201 5.55 13.35 -3.87
N VAL A 202 4.54 13.33 -4.73
CA VAL A 202 3.61 12.18 -4.85
C VAL A 202 4.37 10.92 -5.22
N ILE A 203 5.28 11.01 -6.21
CA ILE A 203 6.09 9.87 -6.64
C ILE A 203 6.89 9.29 -5.48
N VAL A 204 7.59 10.15 -4.73
CA VAL A 204 8.38 9.74 -3.57
C VAL A 204 7.52 9.07 -2.51
N GLN A 205 6.36 9.64 -2.18
CA GLN A 205 5.48 9.06 -1.17
C GLN A 205 4.94 7.69 -1.61
N CYS A 206 4.53 7.53 -2.86
CA CYS A 206 4.05 6.25 -3.39
C CYS A 206 5.15 5.17 -3.37
N ILE A 207 6.37 5.48 -3.82
CA ILE A 207 7.51 4.54 -3.80
C ILE A 207 7.88 4.17 -2.36
N LYS A 208 7.96 5.16 -1.46
CA LYS A 208 8.25 4.93 -0.04
C LYS A 208 7.22 4.00 0.59
N SER A 209 5.94 4.31 0.40
CA SER A 209 4.84 3.51 0.94
C SER A 209 4.88 2.06 0.44
N TRP A 210 5.11 1.88 -0.86
CA TRP A 210 5.25 0.55 -1.46
C TRP A 210 6.43 -0.22 -0.85
N ALA A 211 7.61 0.41 -0.74
CA ALA A 211 8.79 -0.23 -0.17
C ALA A 211 8.60 -0.63 1.31
N THR A 212 7.90 0.19 2.08
CA THR A 212 7.53 -0.14 3.47
C THR A 212 6.58 -1.32 3.54
N GLN A 213 5.58 -1.39 2.65
CA GLN A 213 4.65 -2.52 2.57
C GLN A 213 5.35 -3.82 2.18
N GLU A 214 6.23 -3.78 1.18
CA GLU A 214 6.96 -4.96 0.69
C GLU A 214 7.76 -5.61 1.83
N THR A 215 8.40 -4.78 2.66
CA THR A 215 9.15 -5.25 3.85
C THR A 215 8.25 -5.97 4.85
N ASN A 216 6.97 -5.55 4.97
CA ASN A 216 6.02 -6.11 5.93
C ASN A 216 5.39 -7.43 5.45
N ILE A 217 5.26 -7.65 4.14
CA ILE A 217 4.54 -8.82 3.59
C ILE A 217 5.45 -10.05 3.45
N TYR A 218 6.75 -9.92 3.75
CA TYR A 218 7.77 -10.94 3.50
C TYR A 218 7.83 -11.41 2.03
N ARG A 219 7.28 -10.60 1.11
CA ARG A 219 7.48 -10.79 -0.33
C ARG A 219 8.74 -10.06 -0.71
N THR A 220 9.59 -10.76 -1.45
CA THR A 220 10.78 -10.17 -2.04
C THR A 220 10.55 -10.15 -3.54
N SER A 221 10.00 -9.05 -4.04
CA SER A 221 10.07 -8.73 -5.46
C SER A 221 11.53 -8.80 -5.89
N THR A 222 11.79 -9.51 -6.99
CA THR A 222 13.15 -9.68 -7.52
C THR A 222 13.75 -8.32 -7.89
N GLU A 223 15.07 -8.23 -7.86
CA GLU A 223 15.75 -6.97 -8.24
C GLU A 223 15.34 -6.50 -9.64
N THR A 224 15.18 -7.45 -10.58
CA THR A 224 14.72 -7.21 -11.95
C THR A 224 13.33 -6.59 -12.00
N GLU A 225 12.40 -7.03 -11.15
CA GLU A 225 11.04 -6.47 -11.09
C GLU A 225 11.05 -5.04 -10.55
N GLN A 226 12.04 -4.67 -9.73
CA GLN A 226 12.16 -3.33 -9.14
C GLN A 226 12.87 -2.31 -10.05
N GLU A 227 13.56 -2.75 -11.12
CA GLU A 227 14.30 -1.86 -12.01
C GLU A 227 13.48 -0.70 -12.60
N PRO A 228 12.21 -0.89 -13.04
CA PRO A 228 11.37 0.21 -13.51
C PRO A 228 11.15 1.29 -12.43
N LEU A 229 10.92 0.88 -11.18
CA LEU A 229 10.76 1.81 -10.06
C LEU A 229 12.07 2.53 -9.72
N LYS A 230 13.21 1.84 -9.77
CA LYS A 230 14.53 2.48 -9.60
C LYS A 230 14.81 3.49 -10.72
N ALA A 231 14.40 3.21 -11.95
CA ALA A 231 14.53 4.16 -13.06
C ALA A 231 13.69 5.42 -12.84
N ILE A 232 12.45 5.26 -12.33
CA ILE A 232 11.60 6.40 -11.93
C ILE A 232 12.23 7.17 -10.78
N SER A 233 12.67 6.50 -9.71
CA SER A 233 13.25 7.17 -8.54
C SER A 233 14.51 7.97 -8.88
N LYS A 234 15.32 7.50 -9.83
CA LYS A 234 16.48 8.24 -10.38
C LYS A 234 16.09 9.52 -11.12
N ARG A 235 14.94 9.54 -11.80
CA ARG A 235 14.43 10.73 -12.53
C ARG A 235 13.81 11.79 -11.62
N VAL A 236 13.33 11.41 -10.43
CA VAL A 236 12.74 12.35 -9.46
C VAL A 236 13.77 13.41 -9.07
N ASP A 237 13.42 14.67 -9.28
CA ASP A 237 14.22 15.81 -8.82
C ASP A 237 13.94 16.10 -7.34
N LEU A 238 14.79 15.59 -6.46
CA LEU A 238 14.68 15.82 -5.02
C LEU A 238 14.88 17.30 -4.63
N LYS A 239 15.55 18.11 -5.46
CA LYS A 239 15.77 19.55 -5.20
C LYS A 239 14.49 20.38 -5.37
N SER A 240 13.47 19.81 -6.02
CA SER A 240 12.14 20.42 -6.15
C SER A 240 11.29 20.25 -4.88
N LEU A 241 11.70 19.41 -3.94
CA LEU A 241 10.94 19.12 -2.71
C LEU A 241 11.30 20.11 -1.61
N SER A 242 10.34 20.53 -0.80
CA SER A 242 10.65 21.35 0.38
C SER A 242 11.52 20.61 1.40
N THR A 243 12.26 21.35 2.22
CA THR A 243 13.07 20.80 3.32
C THR A 243 12.25 19.89 4.26
N LEU A 244 10.98 20.24 4.51
CA LEU A 244 10.05 19.43 5.32
C LEU A 244 9.61 18.13 4.62
N GLN A 245 9.51 18.12 3.29
CA GLN A 245 9.23 16.90 2.53
C GLN A 245 10.47 16.00 2.51
N LEU A 246 11.65 16.57 2.28
CA LEU A 246 12.93 15.86 2.30
C LEU A 246 13.18 15.20 3.66
N SER A 247 12.86 15.87 4.77
CA SER A 247 13.05 15.31 6.12
C SER A 247 12.18 14.10 6.43
N LYS A 248 11.15 13.83 5.61
CA LYS A 248 10.28 12.65 5.74
C LYS A 248 10.76 11.46 4.92
N ILE A 249 11.80 11.62 4.10
CA ILE A 249 12.36 10.55 3.26
C ILE A 249 13.46 9.85 4.06
N GLN A 250 13.25 8.57 4.38
CA GLN A 250 14.31 7.73 4.94
C GLN A 250 15.18 7.18 3.81
N PRO A 251 16.52 7.12 3.97
CA PRO A 251 17.39 6.51 2.97
C PRO A 251 17.01 5.06 2.67
N CYS A 252 16.92 4.70 1.39
CA CYS A 252 16.62 3.34 0.93
C CYS A 252 17.24 3.07 -0.45
N SER A 253 17.03 1.87 -1.01
CA SER A 253 17.53 1.50 -2.34
C SER A 253 17.05 2.41 -3.47
N PHE A 254 15.86 3.02 -3.32
CA PHE A 254 15.29 3.95 -4.30
C PHE A 254 15.80 5.39 -4.12
N PHE A 255 16.09 5.78 -2.88
CA PHE A 255 16.52 7.13 -2.50
C PHE A 255 17.77 7.05 -1.62
N PRO A 256 18.97 6.93 -2.22
CA PRO A 256 20.22 6.81 -1.47
C PRO A 256 20.50 8.08 -0.66
N ALA A 257 21.16 7.93 0.49
CA ALA A 257 21.44 9.01 1.43
C ALA A 257 22.15 10.21 0.77
N ASP A 258 23.09 9.95 -0.13
CA ASP A 258 23.84 11.00 -0.83
C ASP A 258 22.96 11.92 -1.67
N ARG A 259 21.95 11.37 -2.37
CA ARG A 259 21.00 12.17 -3.17
C ARG A 259 20.09 13.02 -2.30
N ILE A 260 19.68 12.48 -1.14
CA ILE A 260 18.87 13.22 -0.16
C ILE A 260 19.70 14.38 0.43
N LEU A 261 20.95 14.10 0.81
CA LEU A 261 21.88 15.10 1.36
C LEU A 261 22.18 16.21 0.33
N GLU A 262 22.41 15.84 -0.93
CA GLU A 262 22.62 16.81 -2.01
C GLU A 262 21.44 17.79 -2.15
N ALA A 263 20.20 17.29 -2.03
CA ALA A 263 19.00 18.13 -2.05
C ALA A 263 18.93 19.07 -0.85
N PHE A 264 19.25 18.60 0.36
CA PHE A 264 19.34 19.47 1.55
C PHE A 264 20.38 20.59 1.40
N VAL A 265 21.57 20.25 0.89
CA VAL A 265 22.64 21.23 0.64
C VAL A 265 22.19 22.28 -0.38
N TYR A 266 21.48 21.87 -1.43
CA TYR A 266 20.91 22.78 -2.42
C TYR A 266 19.95 23.79 -1.78
N HIS A 267 19.00 23.36 -0.94
CA HIS A 267 18.11 24.30 -0.24
C HIS A 267 18.85 25.22 0.73
N GLY A 268 19.93 24.74 1.35
CA GLY A 268 20.83 25.59 2.12
C GLY A 268 21.46 26.68 1.25
N SER A 269 21.90 26.35 0.04
CA SER A 269 22.53 27.35 -0.84
C SER A 269 21.58 28.44 -1.35
N LEU A 270 20.27 28.17 -1.46
CA LEU A 270 19.29 29.15 -1.95
C LEU A 270 18.89 30.21 -0.91
N SER A 271 19.18 29.98 0.37
CA SER A 271 18.89 30.92 1.45
C SER A 271 19.99 32.00 1.51
N GLU A 272 20.19 32.75 0.43
CA GLU A 272 21.17 33.84 0.36
C GLU A 272 20.68 35.16 0.95
N ASP A 273 19.39 35.29 1.30
CA ASP A 273 18.95 36.44 2.09
C ASP A 273 19.56 36.31 3.49
N PRO A 274 20.45 37.23 3.91
CA PRO A 274 20.92 37.28 5.28
C PRO A 274 19.70 37.58 6.13
N VAL A 275 19.08 36.53 6.69
CA VAL A 275 18.09 36.66 7.75
C VAL A 275 18.73 37.61 8.76
N PRO A 276 18.12 38.77 9.05
CA PRO A 276 18.72 39.77 9.93
C PRO A 276 19.16 39.04 11.19
N ILE A 277 20.44 39.18 11.50
CA ILE A 277 21.12 38.51 12.61
C ILE A 277 20.48 39.03 13.89
N LEU A 278 19.34 38.44 14.24
CA LEU A 278 18.82 38.42 15.60
C LEU A 278 19.71 37.44 16.34
N ASP A 279 20.42 37.95 17.34
CA ASP A 279 21.30 37.21 18.26
C ASP A 279 20.86 35.75 18.40
N LEU A 280 21.68 34.85 17.87
CA LEU A 280 21.27 33.47 17.61
C LEU A 280 21.38 32.67 18.89
N THR A 281 20.29 32.72 19.64
CA THR A 281 19.87 31.71 20.60
C THR A 281 20.10 30.31 20.02
N SER A 282 21.12 29.61 20.51
CA SER A 282 21.42 28.21 20.20
C SER A 282 20.16 27.36 20.48
N VAL A 283 19.89 26.35 19.66
CA VAL A 283 18.78 25.40 19.91
C VAL A 283 19.41 24.02 20.06
N ILE A 284 18.93 23.21 21.00
CA ILE A 284 19.39 21.82 21.12
C ILE A 284 18.36 20.90 20.48
N TYR A 285 18.80 19.93 19.69
CA TYR A 285 17.94 18.86 19.17
C TYR A 285 18.29 17.53 19.83
N VAL A 286 17.26 16.82 20.29
CA VAL A 286 17.37 15.49 20.91
C VAL A 286 16.60 14.46 20.09
N SER A 287 17.18 13.29 19.84
CA SER A 287 16.51 12.15 19.19
C SER A 287 17.01 10.81 19.75
N LEU A 288 16.26 9.73 19.52
CA LEU A 288 16.61 8.37 19.95
C LEU A 288 16.73 8.22 21.47
N ALA A 289 15.96 9.03 22.20
CA ALA A 289 15.99 9.06 23.66
C ALA A 289 15.20 7.91 24.32
N GLY A 290 14.49 7.09 23.53
CA GLY A 290 13.58 6.07 24.05
C GLY A 290 12.26 6.62 24.62
N GLU A 291 12.15 7.93 24.77
CA GLU A 291 10.98 8.63 25.32
C GLU A 291 10.51 9.76 24.39
N GLU A 292 9.29 9.63 23.87
CA GLU A 292 8.72 10.57 22.88
C GLU A 292 8.66 12.02 23.39
N GLY A 293 8.39 12.21 24.69
CA GLY A 293 8.38 13.52 25.33
C GLY A 293 9.74 14.23 25.32
N LEU A 294 10.84 13.48 25.26
CA LEU A 294 12.20 14.00 25.24
C LEU A 294 12.68 14.38 23.83
N GLU A 295 12.13 13.78 22.78
CA GLU A 295 12.63 13.98 21.41
C GLU A 295 12.17 15.30 20.79
N GLY A 296 13.08 16.10 20.25
CA GLY A 296 12.75 17.34 19.53
C GLY A 296 13.64 18.52 19.90
N PHE A 297 13.13 19.72 19.66
CA PHE A 297 13.88 20.97 19.81
C PHE A 297 13.67 21.60 21.19
N TYR A 298 14.78 21.99 21.81
CA TYR A 298 14.83 22.69 23.09
C TYR A 298 15.23 24.14 22.86
N GLN A 299 14.40 25.06 23.34
CA GLN A 299 14.63 26.49 23.21
C GLN A 299 15.48 27.00 24.37
N PRO A 300 16.42 27.93 24.15
CA PRO A 300 17.23 28.45 25.23
C PRO A 300 16.38 29.26 26.20
N HIS A 301 16.77 29.20 27.46
CA HIS A 301 16.12 29.93 28.52
C HIS A 301 16.44 31.42 28.42
N PRO A 302 15.44 32.31 28.56
CA PRO A 302 15.65 33.75 28.40
C PRO A 302 16.57 34.38 29.45
N TYR A 303 16.79 33.70 30.58
CA TYR A 303 17.53 34.25 31.72
C TYR A 303 18.65 33.35 32.24
N ARG A 304 18.88 32.19 31.63
CA ARG A 304 19.87 31.22 32.11
C ARG A 304 20.68 30.69 30.95
N ASP A 305 21.93 31.13 30.88
CA ASP A 305 22.86 30.71 29.85
C ASP A 305 23.13 29.21 29.94
N ASN A 306 23.14 28.53 28.79
CA ASN A 306 23.33 27.09 28.67
C ASN A 306 22.20 26.22 29.28
N HIS A 307 21.00 26.79 29.45
CA HIS A 307 19.81 26.04 29.78
C HIS A 307 18.83 26.08 28.61
N PHE A 308 18.29 24.92 28.24
CA PHE A 308 17.38 24.76 27.13
C PHE A 308 16.16 23.97 27.57
N PHE A 309 14.97 24.39 27.15
CA PHE A 309 13.71 23.91 27.66
C PHE A 309 12.79 23.42 26.54
N LYS A 310 12.05 22.37 26.84
CA LYS A 310 10.97 21.83 26.02
C LYS A 310 9.84 21.37 26.93
N ARG A 311 8.60 21.57 26.51
CA ARG A 311 7.43 20.96 27.16
C ARG A 311 7.00 19.71 26.40
N GLY A 312 6.64 18.66 27.13
CA GLY A 312 6.17 17.40 26.58
C GLY A 312 5.47 16.56 27.64
N GLU A 313 5.00 15.37 27.29
CA GLU A 313 4.38 14.45 28.25
C GLU A 313 5.38 13.35 28.64
N HIS A 314 5.56 13.15 29.96
CA HIS A 314 6.31 12.03 30.55
C HIS A 314 5.31 11.20 31.35
N GLU A 315 5.14 9.92 31.03
CA GLU A 315 4.20 9.01 31.72
C GLU A 315 2.75 9.57 31.79
N GLY A 316 2.31 10.28 30.74
CA GLY A 316 0.97 10.87 30.67
C GLY A 316 0.77 12.13 31.52
N VAL A 317 1.85 12.70 32.06
CA VAL A 317 1.86 13.98 32.79
C VAL A 317 2.62 15.02 32.00
N LEU A 318 2.05 16.22 31.88
CA LEU A 318 2.74 17.35 31.26
C LEU A 318 3.95 17.76 32.10
N CYS A 319 5.11 17.74 31.45
CA CYS A 319 6.41 17.99 32.05
C CYS A 319 7.18 19.06 31.26
N GLU A 320 8.12 19.68 31.95
CA GLU A 320 9.13 20.56 31.36
C GLU A 320 10.47 19.82 31.42
N TYR A 321 11.07 19.56 30.26
CA TYR A 321 12.40 18.98 30.14
C TYR A 321 13.41 20.10 30.01
N GLU A 322 14.52 19.97 30.72
CA GLU A 322 15.62 20.92 30.73
C GLU A 322 16.93 20.23 30.36
N ILE A 323 17.61 20.74 29.35
CA ILE A 323 18.99 20.39 29.04
C ILE A 323 19.85 21.52 29.58
N SER A 324 20.75 21.19 30.50
CA SER A 324 21.60 22.18 31.15
C SER A 324 23.05 21.74 31.15
N PHE A 325 23.95 22.70 30.96
CA PHE A 325 25.39 22.51 31.14
C PHE A 325 25.82 23.05 32.49
N ASN A 326 26.38 22.21 33.35
CA ASN A 326 26.97 22.64 34.60
C ASN A 326 28.45 23.00 34.36
N PRO A 327 28.85 24.28 34.48
CA PRO A 327 30.23 24.70 34.25
C PRO A 327 31.20 24.21 35.33
N VAL A 328 30.71 23.89 36.54
CA VAL A 328 31.55 23.42 37.65
C VAL A 328 32.01 21.99 37.39
N ASP A 329 31.08 21.14 36.97
CA ASP A 329 31.36 19.74 36.67
C ASP A 329 31.76 19.53 35.20
N ASN A 330 31.65 20.59 34.39
CA ASN A 330 31.80 20.59 32.93
C ASN A 330 31.00 19.44 32.30
N ARG A 331 29.72 19.30 32.64
CA ARG A 331 28.88 18.18 32.17
C ARG A 331 27.50 18.65 31.76
N TRP A 332 26.94 17.98 30.77
CA TRP A 332 25.54 18.17 30.39
C TRP A 332 24.63 17.21 31.17
N SER A 333 23.42 17.68 31.43
CA SER A 333 22.36 16.92 32.06
C SER A 333 21.02 17.18 31.42
N ILE A 334 20.20 16.14 31.36
CA ILE A 334 18.78 16.22 31.01
C ILE A 334 17.96 15.94 32.26
N SER A 335 17.18 16.93 32.67
CA SER A 335 16.29 16.84 33.82
C SER A 335 14.84 16.97 33.38
N VAL A 336 13.95 16.27 34.04
CA VAL A 336 12.49 16.42 33.87
C VAL A 336 11.88 17.03 35.11
N TYR A 337 11.05 18.05 34.90
CA TYR A 337 10.29 18.74 35.94
C TYR A 337 8.81 18.42 35.74
N THR A 338 8.25 17.65 36.66
CA THR A 338 6.81 17.40 36.69
C THR A 338 6.11 18.65 37.25
N GLU A 339 5.19 19.21 36.48
CA GLU A 339 4.36 20.30 36.95
C GLU A 339 3.32 19.72 37.92
N LYS A 340 3.60 19.77 39.22
CA LYS A 340 2.59 19.41 40.22
C LYS A 340 1.43 20.39 40.07
N LYS A 341 0.28 19.90 39.62
CA LYS A 341 -1.02 20.59 39.77
C LYS A 341 -1.28 20.79 41.27
N LEU A 342 -0.83 21.92 41.80
CA LEU A 342 -1.20 22.37 43.14
C LEU A 342 -2.67 22.83 43.06
N GLY A 343 -3.55 22.09 43.73
CA GLY A 343 -4.88 22.58 44.08
C GLY A 343 -4.75 23.93 44.79
N HIS A 344 -5.69 24.83 44.51
CA HIS A 344 -5.72 26.25 44.88
C HIS A 344 -5.33 26.58 46.33
N SER A 345 -4.05 26.82 46.58
CA SER A 345 -3.60 27.55 47.77
C SER A 345 -2.38 28.36 47.39
N GLU A 346 -2.62 29.65 47.13
CA GLU A 346 -1.59 30.66 46.91
C GLU A 346 -0.65 30.71 48.13
N HIS A 347 0.64 30.93 47.86
CA HIS A 347 1.73 31.05 48.83
C HIS A 347 2.20 29.76 49.49
N LEU A 348 2.93 28.93 48.76
CA LEU A 348 4.15 28.26 49.26
C LEU A 348 5.04 27.93 48.05
N LEU A 349 6.33 28.23 48.17
CA LEU A 349 7.38 27.94 47.17
C LEU A 349 7.19 26.56 46.56
N GLN A 350 6.92 26.51 45.25
CA GLN A 350 6.76 25.26 44.49
C GLN A 350 8.03 24.41 44.64
N ALA A 351 7.95 23.34 45.43
CA ALA A 351 8.95 22.29 45.40
C ALA A 351 8.77 21.51 44.09
N ARG A 352 9.43 21.98 43.02
CA ARG A 352 9.58 21.21 41.78
C ARG A 352 10.33 19.92 42.12
N LYS A 353 9.71 18.76 41.92
CA LYS A 353 10.42 17.48 42.00
C LYS A 353 11.12 17.30 40.66
N SER A 354 12.44 17.50 40.65
CA SER A 354 13.27 17.22 39.48
C SER A 354 13.74 15.77 39.54
N SER A 355 13.52 15.02 38.48
CA SER A 355 14.21 13.75 38.24
C SER A 355 15.30 13.98 37.20
N LEU A 356 16.52 13.52 37.49
CA LEU A 356 17.65 13.64 36.58
C LEU A 356 17.68 12.37 35.72
N LEU A 357 17.38 12.49 34.43
CA LEU A 357 17.23 11.33 33.55
C LEU A 357 18.58 10.91 32.98
N TYR A 358 19.32 11.86 32.41
CA TYR A 358 20.56 11.60 31.69
C TYR A 358 21.69 12.54 32.13
N ARG A 359 22.93 12.03 32.15
CA ARG A 359 24.13 12.80 32.44
C ARG A 359 25.31 12.34 31.60
N THR A 360 26.15 13.28 31.17
CA THR A 360 27.35 12.96 30.39
C THR A 360 28.51 12.48 31.26
N SER A 361 29.31 11.54 30.74
CA SER A 361 30.53 11.05 31.37
C SER A 361 31.75 11.95 31.09
N THR A 362 31.76 12.61 29.93
CA THR A 362 32.85 13.47 29.44
C THR A 362 32.57 14.96 29.62
N SER A 363 33.65 15.73 29.54
CA SER A 363 33.70 17.14 29.88
C SER A 363 33.90 18.05 28.66
N SER A 364 32.92 18.08 27.76
CA SER A 364 32.95 18.90 26.54
C SER A 364 31.74 19.82 26.49
N SER A 365 31.97 21.10 26.18
CA SER A 365 30.91 22.11 26.09
C SER A 365 30.28 22.24 24.70
N GLU A 366 30.95 21.76 23.64
CA GLU A 366 30.58 22.12 22.26
C GLU A 366 30.02 20.98 21.41
N ASP A 367 30.23 19.72 21.79
CA ASP A 367 29.61 18.54 21.17
C ASP A 367 29.82 17.34 22.13
N VAL A 368 28.75 16.61 22.46
CA VAL A 368 28.83 15.43 23.34
C VAL A 368 28.52 14.16 22.53
N PRO A 369 29.47 13.22 22.40
CA PRO A 369 29.24 11.93 21.78
C PRO A 369 28.04 11.17 22.36
N PHE A 370 27.31 10.46 21.51
CA PHE A 370 26.18 9.61 21.91
C PHE A 370 26.53 8.65 23.06
N ASN A 371 27.70 8.00 22.98
CA ASN A 371 28.15 7.03 23.99
C ASN A 371 28.49 7.63 25.35
N ASP A 372 28.54 8.96 25.47
CA ASP A 372 28.89 9.63 26.72
C ASP A 372 27.66 9.91 27.59
N TRP A 373 26.44 9.81 27.04
CA TRP A 373 25.22 9.96 27.82
C TRP A 373 24.87 8.66 28.56
N GLY A 374 24.83 8.73 29.89
CA GLY A 374 24.37 7.64 30.75
C GLY A 374 22.99 7.94 31.34
N CYS A 375 22.07 6.97 31.23
CA CYS A 375 20.83 6.96 32.01
C CYS A 375 21.15 6.68 33.48
N LEU A 376 20.58 7.46 34.41
CA LEU A 376 20.84 7.28 35.84
C LEU A 376 19.91 6.28 36.52
N GLU A 377 18.71 6.06 35.96
CA GLU A 377 17.66 5.26 36.60
C GLU A 377 17.33 3.95 35.85
N GLY A 378 18.03 3.60 34.75
CA GLY A 378 17.72 2.39 34.00
C GLY A 378 18.65 2.03 32.83
N THR A 379 18.18 1.10 31.99
CA THR A 379 18.86 0.60 30.77
C THR A 379 18.34 1.28 29.49
N GLU A 380 17.75 2.46 29.60
CA GLU A 380 17.25 3.21 28.45
C GLU A 380 18.40 3.59 27.51
N PRO A 381 18.16 3.63 26.19
CA PRO A 381 19.17 4.01 25.22
C PRO A 381 19.64 5.43 25.48
N ALA A 382 20.94 5.67 25.30
CA ALA A 382 21.51 7.00 25.37
C ALA A 382 20.82 7.93 24.35
N PRO A 383 20.48 9.19 24.69
CA PRO A 383 19.93 10.12 23.72
C PRO A 383 21.01 10.64 22.78
N PHE A 384 20.66 10.86 21.51
CA PHE A 384 21.46 11.65 20.59
C PHE A 384 21.13 13.13 20.79
N VAL A 385 22.10 13.91 21.28
CA VAL A 385 21.95 15.33 21.58
C VAL A 385 22.92 16.12 20.71
N THR A 386 22.42 17.09 19.95
CA THR A 386 23.26 17.98 19.13
C THR A 386 22.89 19.43 19.34
N THR A 387 23.91 20.27 19.53
CA THR A 387 23.73 21.72 19.64
C THR A 387 23.69 22.32 18.23
N LEU A 388 22.52 22.78 17.84
CA LEU A 388 22.32 23.49 16.59
C LEU A 388 22.54 24.98 16.86
N CYS A 389 23.79 25.44 16.72
CA CYS A 389 24.01 26.86 16.48
C CYS A 389 23.37 27.19 15.13
N ARG A 390 22.51 28.21 15.07
CA ARG A 390 21.70 28.50 13.87
C ARG A 390 22.55 28.76 12.61
N TRP A 391 23.87 28.96 12.75
CA TRP A 391 24.86 29.00 11.65
C TRP A 391 25.50 27.65 11.25
N THR A 392 25.62 26.67 12.14
CA THR A 392 26.45 25.46 11.88
C THR A 392 25.73 24.43 11.01
N VAL A 393 24.40 24.53 10.87
CA VAL A 393 23.64 23.75 9.88
C VAL A 393 24.07 24.08 8.44
N HIS A 394 24.70 25.23 8.19
CA HIS A 394 25.14 25.64 6.84
C HIS A 394 26.58 25.28 6.45
N LYS A 395 27.49 24.91 7.37
CA LYS A 395 28.93 24.77 7.03
C LYS A 395 29.57 23.40 7.25
N ARG A 396 29.01 22.47 8.04
CA ARG A 396 29.67 21.17 8.32
C ARG A 396 29.45 20.07 7.27
N CYS A 397 28.59 20.27 6.26
CA CYS A 397 28.40 19.26 5.19
C CYS A 397 29.49 19.23 4.11
N SER A 398 30.42 20.20 4.06
CA SER A 398 31.47 20.26 3.03
C SER A 398 32.82 19.66 3.43
N SER A 399 32.94 19.01 4.59
CA SER A 399 34.20 18.42 5.04
C SER A 399 34.03 17.08 5.75
N PHE A 400 33.54 16.08 5.02
CA PHE A 400 33.85 14.67 5.29
C PHE A 400 34.65 14.15 4.08
N ARG A 401 35.99 14.12 4.21
CA ARG A 401 36.83 13.33 3.31
C ARG A 401 36.75 11.88 3.79
N PHE A 402 36.11 11.02 3.01
CA PHE A 402 36.33 9.59 3.14
C PHE A 402 37.79 9.30 2.78
N GLY A 403 38.53 8.71 3.71
CA GLY A 403 39.85 8.15 3.43
C GLY A 403 39.71 7.03 2.40
N SER A 404 40.49 7.11 1.34
CA SER A 404 40.63 6.05 0.33
C SER A 404 41.13 4.76 0.99
N ALA A 405 40.34 3.70 0.92
CA ALA A 405 40.77 2.36 1.27
C ALA A 405 41.36 1.68 0.01
N ASP A 406 42.64 1.93 -0.25
CA ASP A 406 43.46 1.08 -1.11
C ASP A 406 44.21 0.09 -0.20
N THR A 407 43.77 -1.17 -0.15
CA THR A 407 44.57 -2.43 -0.19
C THR A 407 43.79 -3.62 0.36
N ILE A 408 43.38 -4.54 -0.52
CA ILE A 408 43.14 -5.95 -0.18
C ILE A 408 44.01 -6.77 -1.14
N PRO A 409 44.90 -7.66 -0.66
CA PRO A 409 45.52 -8.66 -1.50
C PRO A 409 44.67 -9.95 -1.53
N ASN A 410 44.67 -10.56 -2.72
CA ASN A 410 44.08 -11.83 -3.08
C ASN A 410 44.44 -13.00 -2.12
N ALA A 411 43.48 -13.91 -1.95
CA ALA A 411 43.74 -15.33 -1.72
C ALA A 411 42.70 -16.19 -2.46
N THR A 412 43.21 -17.10 -3.27
CA THR A 412 42.53 -18.09 -4.11
C THR A 412 42.35 -19.44 -3.40
N GLU A 413 41.48 -20.29 -3.98
CA GLU A 413 41.36 -21.77 -3.84
C GLU A 413 40.74 -22.33 -2.53
N HIS A 414 39.94 -23.41 -2.46
CA HIS A 414 39.63 -24.54 -3.35
C HIS A 414 38.26 -25.20 -3.00
N ALA A 415 37.60 -25.76 -4.02
CA ALA A 415 36.77 -27.00 -4.11
C ALA A 415 35.99 -27.59 -2.90
N SER A 416 34.72 -27.99 -3.11
CA SER A 416 34.31 -29.41 -3.32
C SER A 416 32.80 -29.69 -3.10
N SER A 417 32.15 -30.24 -4.14
CA SER A 417 31.19 -31.38 -4.22
C SER A 417 30.25 -31.81 -3.06
N GLY A 418 29.02 -32.23 -3.43
CA GLY A 418 28.23 -33.31 -2.77
C GLY A 418 26.75 -32.95 -2.57
N SER A 419 25.83 -33.31 -3.47
CA SER A 419 25.09 -34.59 -3.58
C SER A 419 23.72 -34.62 -2.88
N SER A 420 22.69 -34.75 -3.72
CA SER A 420 21.32 -35.29 -3.58
C SER A 420 20.98 -36.26 -2.45
N PHE A 421 19.73 -36.16 -1.93
CA PHE A 421 18.72 -37.23 -1.64
C PHE A 421 17.39 -36.49 -1.31
N GLY A 422 16.21 -36.73 -1.92
CA GLY A 422 15.33 -37.91 -1.77
C GLY A 422 14.80 -37.99 -0.33
N THR A 423 13.52 -37.92 0.04
CA THR A 423 12.29 -38.53 -0.51
C THR A 423 11.04 -38.02 0.24
N SER A 424 9.90 -38.08 -0.44
CA SER A 424 8.49 -38.02 0.00
C SER A 424 8.10 -38.87 1.22
N PHE A 425 7.05 -38.52 1.98
CA PHE A 425 6.00 -39.45 2.48
C PHE A 425 4.74 -38.72 3.04
N PHE A 426 3.58 -39.04 2.44
CA PHE A 426 2.20 -39.24 2.96
C PHE A 426 1.50 -38.31 4.00
N ALA A 427 0.27 -37.90 3.60
CA ALA A 427 -0.91 -37.48 4.39
C ALA A 427 -1.50 -38.67 5.22
N PRO A 428 -2.67 -38.62 5.95
CA PRO A 428 -3.84 -37.73 5.88
C PRO A 428 -4.55 -37.49 7.27
N PRO A 429 -5.90 -37.49 7.42
CA PRO A 429 -6.85 -36.39 7.22
C PRO A 429 -7.64 -36.03 8.51
N PHE A 430 -8.43 -34.95 8.49
CA PHE A 430 -9.56 -34.79 9.42
C PHE A 430 -10.82 -34.27 8.72
N VAL A 431 -11.95 -34.80 9.18
CA VAL A 431 -13.29 -34.80 8.57
C VAL A 431 -14.28 -34.13 9.54
N ARG A 432 -15.18 -33.28 8.98
CA ARG A 432 -16.52 -32.81 9.44
C ARG A 432 -16.59 -32.04 10.79
N THR A 433 -17.44 -31.03 10.98
CA THR A 433 -18.92 -30.96 10.80
C THR A 433 -19.42 -29.50 10.72
N GLY A 434 -20.50 -29.23 9.97
CA GLY A 434 -21.38 -28.05 10.16
C GLY A 434 -22.29 -28.20 11.40
N PRO A 435 -23.45 -27.50 11.56
CA PRO A 435 -24.15 -26.55 10.66
C PRO A 435 -24.66 -25.25 11.34
N SER A 436 -25.30 -24.34 10.57
CA SER A 436 -26.62 -23.73 10.88
C SER A 436 -26.90 -22.52 9.97
N VAL A 437 -28.00 -22.58 9.22
CA VAL A 437 -28.53 -21.53 8.34
C VAL A 437 -29.74 -20.92 9.03
N ALA A 438 -29.72 -19.61 9.28
CA ALA A 438 -30.91 -18.83 9.65
C ALA A 438 -31.34 -17.99 8.45
N GLY A 439 -32.50 -18.31 7.89
CA GLY A 439 -33.10 -17.60 6.76
C GLY A 439 -33.72 -16.27 7.21
N PHE A 440 -33.44 -15.21 6.47
CA PHE A 440 -34.20 -13.97 6.51
C PHE A 440 -34.85 -13.72 5.15
N VAL A 441 -36.17 -13.61 5.17
CA VAL A 441 -37.03 -13.26 4.04
C VAL A 441 -37.10 -11.73 3.97
N PHE A 442 -36.74 -11.13 2.84
CA PHE A 442 -37.07 -9.74 2.54
C PHE A 442 -38.03 -9.65 1.35
N SER A 443 -39.10 -8.91 1.60
CA SER A 443 -40.22 -8.63 0.70
C SER A 443 -39.82 -7.63 -0.39
N ALA A 444 -40.11 -7.94 -1.65
CA ALA A 444 -39.86 -7.07 -2.79
C ALA A 444 -40.94 -5.96 -2.87
N ALA A 445 -40.52 -4.70 -2.82
CA ALA A 445 -41.36 -3.55 -3.14
C ALA A 445 -41.34 -3.30 -4.65
N ALA A 446 -42.54 -3.17 -5.23
CA ALA A 446 -42.78 -3.01 -6.66
C ALA A 446 -42.20 -1.68 -7.22
N ALA A 447 -41.45 -1.79 -8.31
CA ALA A 447 -41.01 -0.64 -9.11
C ALA A 447 -42.07 -0.32 -10.19
N ALA A 448 -42.45 0.95 -10.28
CA ALA A 448 -43.35 1.49 -11.30
C ALA A 448 -42.68 1.53 -12.69
N PRO A 449 -43.44 1.39 -13.80
CA PRO A 449 -42.88 1.38 -15.15
C PRO A 449 -42.54 2.78 -15.64
N LEU A 450 -41.37 2.93 -16.28
CA LEU A 450 -40.97 4.10 -17.04
C LEU A 450 -41.49 4.02 -18.49
N PRO A 451 -41.71 5.18 -19.16
CA PRO A 451 -42.44 5.25 -20.42
C PRO A 451 -41.61 4.83 -21.63
N SER A 452 -42.27 4.16 -22.56
CA SER A 452 -41.75 3.77 -23.86
C SER A 452 -41.60 4.99 -24.79
N TYR A 453 -40.40 5.17 -25.33
CA TYR A 453 -40.18 6.02 -26.50
C TYR A 453 -40.26 5.16 -27.76
N SER A 454 -41.19 5.52 -28.65
CA SER A 454 -41.29 4.99 -30.00
C SER A 454 -40.44 5.83 -30.94
N PHE A 455 -39.56 5.19 -31.70
CA PHE A 455 -38.99 5.80 -32.90
C PHE A 455 -39.84 5.35 -34.09
N GLY A 456 -40.46 6.33 -34.75
CA GLY A 456 -41.17 6.14 -36.00
C GLY A 456 -40.23 6.33 -37.19
N ASN A 457 -40.35 5.39 -38.13
CA ASN A 457 -39.92 5.33 -39.54
C ASN A 457 -38.51 5.75 -39.92
#